data_AF-A0A433B9D6-F1
#
_entry.id   AF-A0A433B9D6-F1
#
_cell.length_a   1.000
_cell.length_b   1.000
_cell.length_c   1.000
_cell.angle_alpha   90.00
_cell.angle_beta   90.00
_cell.angle_gamma   90.00
#
_symmetry.space_group_name_H-M   'P 1'
#
loop_
_entity.id
_entity.type
_entity.pdbx_description
1 polymer ?
#
loop_
_entity_poly.entity_id
_entity_poly.type
_entity_poly.pdbx_seq_one_letter_code
_entity_poly.pdbx_strand_id
1 'polypeptide(L)'
;MSEKARFDTSRTPSFTGSSRQANVTATLTQDNEYKVIIDGLKKIYKQKIKPLETMYNFEGFHSAPLTDSDIEAKPMILLIGQYSTGKTTFIRYLIDKAYPGEHIGVEPTVSITRIIEWSCGGGLDNVKIPPIESAACRIMRAFSFLLLSLNTDRFVAVMNGIEEGVIPGNAAAVNSELPFRGLNKFGQAFLSRFQVSQTPSSVLENLTIIDTPGILAGDKQLIERGYDFTSVVEWFAERCDLVLLLFDSHKLDISNEFKMAIHALRGHEEKVRVVLNKSDMVNHQNLMRV
;
A
#
# COMPACT_ATOMS: atom_id res chain seq x y z
N MET A 1 -29.92 69.91 9.78
CA MET A 1 -28.80 69.10 9.27
C MET A 1 -28.12 68.42 10.45
N SER A 2 -28.13 67.08 10.44
CA SER A 2 -27.31 66.15 11.24
C SER A 2 -27.35 66.22 12.77
N GLU A 3 -28.13 65.32 13.36
CA GLU A 3 -28.14 64.98 14.78
C GLU A 3 -27.12 63.85 15.02
N LYS A 4 -26.00 64.14 15.69
CA LYS A 4 -24.97 63.16 16.08
C LYS A 4 -25.29 62.62 17.47
N ALA A 5 -25.75 61.37 17.51
CA ALA A 5 -25.99 60.60 18.73
C ALA A 5 -24.69 60.12 19.38
N ARG A 6 -24.73 60.07 20.72
CA ARG A 6 -23.66 59.69 21.67
C ARG A 6 -23.19 58.25 21.47
N PHE A 7 -21.88 58.05 21.63
CA PHE A 7 -21.21 56.75 21.61
C PHE A 7 -21.11 56.21 23.04
N ASP A 8 -21.77 55.09 23.33
CA ASP A 8 -21.69 54.39 24.62
C ASP A 8 -20.71 53.21 24.51
N THR A 9 -19.75 53.19 25.43
CA THR A 9 -18.67 52.22 25.54
C THR A 9 -19.10 51.03 26.39
N SER A 10 -19.59 49.96 25.76
CA SER A 10 -19.47 48.60 26.31
C SER A 10 -19.89 47.55 25.28
N ARG A 11 -18.89 46.80 24.76
CA ARG A 11 -18.97 45.42 24.22
C ARG A 11 -17.70 45.13 23.43
N THR A 12 -16.70 44.57 24.10
CA THR A 12 -15.64 43.81 23.44
C THR A 12 -16.18 42.41 23.12
N PRO A 13 -16.05 41.90 21.90
CA PRO A 13 -16.25 40.47 21.64
C PRO A 13 -14.98 39.73 22.03
N SER A 14 -15.06 38.87 23.04
CA SER A 14 -14.02 37.92 23.39
C SER A 14 -13.92 36.84 22.31
N PHE A 15 -12.88 36.89 21.47
CA PHE A 15 -12.58 35.84 20.50
C PHE A 15 -11.78 34.74 21.21
N THR A 16 -12.46 33.63 21.51
CA THR A 16 -11.87 32.42 22.10
C THR A 16 -10.95 31.73 21.08
N GLY A 17 -9.64 31.92 21.23
CA GLY A 17 -8.60 31.37 20.34
C GLY A 17 -7.66 30.35 20.99
N SER A 18 -8.10 29.57 21.98
CA SER A 18 -7.19 28.68 22.75
C SER A 18 -6.97 27.29 22.15
N SER A 19 -7.80 26.83 21.20
CA SER A 19 -7.75 25.43 20.71
C SER A 19 -6.81 25.20 19.52
N ARG A 20 -6.50 26.23 18.71
CA ARG A 20 -5.58 26.08 17.56
C ARG A 20 -4.10 26.17 17.94
N GLN A 21 -3.75 26.92 18.98
CA GLN A 21 -2.34 27.04 19.42
C GLN A 21 -1.88 25.82 20.20
N ALA A 22 -2.73 25.22 21.05
CA ALA A 22 -2.38 24.02 21.81
C ALA A 22 -2.05 22.81 20.93
N ASN A 23 -2.75 22.63 19.80
CA ASN A 23 -2.50 21.51 18.88
C ASN A 23 -1.19 21.65 18.09
N VAL A 24 -0.74 22.89 17.81
CA VAL A 24 0.53 23.15 17.11
C VAL A 24 1.71 22.97 18.06
N THR A 25 1.59 23.39 19.32
CA THR A 25 2.66 23.18 20.31
C THR A 25 2.84 21.70 20.65
N ALA A 26 1.75 20.91 20.73
CA ALA A 26 1.80 19.48 21.03
C ALA A 26 2.40 18.63 19.89
N THR A 27 2.13 18.97 18.63
CA THR A 27 2.74 18.28 17.46
C THR A 27 4.24 18.57 17.36
N LEU A 28 4.65 19.82 17.51
CA LEU A 28 6.07 20.21 17.51
C LEU A 28 6.88 19.54 18.63
N THR A 29 6.28 19.28 19.79
CA THR A 29 6.97 18.56 20.87
C THR A 29 7.16 17.07 20.58
N GLN A 30 6.17 16.41 19.96
CA GLN A 30 6.30 15.00 19.61
C GLN A 30 7.30 14.78 18.47
N ASP A 31 7.23 15.59 17.40
CA ASP A 31 8.17 15.47 16.28
C ASP A 31 9.63 15.66 16.72
N ASN A 32 9.85 16.56 17.66
CA ASN A 32 11.18 16.82 18.21
C ASN A 32 11.66 15.67 19.12
N GLU A 33 10.76 15.05 19.88
CA GLU A 33 11.07 13.85 20.68
C GLU A 33 11.42 12.65 19.79
N TYR A 34 10.60 12.37 18.77
CA TYR A 34 10.86 11.30 17.79
C TYR A 34 12.22 11.46 17.12
N LYS A 35 12.56 12.69 16.68
CA LYS A 35 13.85 12.97 16.05
C LYS A 35 15.03 12.67 16.97
N VAL A 36 14.95 13.07 18.24
CA VAL A 36 15.98 12.79 19.24
C VAL A 36 16.18 11.30 19.47
N ILE A 37 15.08 10.52 19.51
CA ILE A 37 15.13 9.06 19.65
C ILE A 37 15.80 8.42 18.43
N ILE A 38 15.40 8.82 17.22
CA ILE A 38 15.98 8.31 15.97
C ILE A 38 17.48 8.62 15.88
N ASP A 39 17.89 9.85 16.22
CA ASP A 39 19.31 10.23 16.27
C ASP A 39 20.09 9.40 17.30
N GLY A 40 19.48 9.12 18.45
CA GLY A 40 20.01 8.21 19.46
C GLY A 40 20.22 6.79 18.93
N LEU A 41 19.21 6.23 18.26
CA LEU A 41 19.26 4.88 17.66
C LEU A 41 20.35 4.80 16.58
N LYS A 42 20.42 5.79 15.69
CA LYS A 42 21.48 5.89 14.67
C LYS A 42 22.86 5.87 15.29
N LYS A 43 23.06 6.63 16.37
CA LYS A 43 24.33 6.69 17.09
C LYS A 43 24.69 5.32 17.69
N ILE A 44 23.74 4.65 18.34
CA ILE A 44 23.96 3.33 18.95
C ILE A 44 24.32 2.30 17.88
N TYR A 45 23.54 2.24 16.79
CA TYR A 45 23.79 1.32 15.67
C TYR A 45 25.20 1.51 15.08
N LYS A 46 25.57 2.75 14.75
CA LYS A 46 26.88 3.08 14.17
C LYS A 46 28.06 2.79 15.10
N GLN A 47 27.88 2.97 16.42
CA GLN A 47 28.97 2.82 17.39
C GLN A 47 29.13 1.38 17.88
N LYS A 48 28.04 0.62 17.99
CA LYS A 48 28.03 -0.70 18.66
C LYS A 48 27.80 -1.86 17.72
N ILE A 49 26.89 -1.73 16.76
CA ILE A 49 26.43 -2.85 15.92
C ILE A 49 27.22 -2.89 14.60
N LYS A 50 27.30 -1.76 13.88
CA LYS A 50 27.97 -1.67 12.58
C LYS A 50 29.41 -2.19 12.57
N PRO A 51 30.26 -1.92 13.59
CA PRO A 51 31.61 -2.48 13.63
C PRO A 51 31.63 -4.00 13.72
N LEU A 52 30.67 -4.62 14.42
CA LEU A 52 30.55 -6.07 14.54
C LEU A 52 30.09 -6.70 13.23
N GLU A 53 29.09 -6.10 12.57
CA GLU A 53 28.61 -6.57 11.26
C GLU A 53 29.75 -6.54 10.22
N THR A 54 30.56 -5.48 10.22
CA THR A 54 31.71 -5.36 9.30
C THR A 54 32.82 -6.33 9.65
N MET A 55 33.14 -6.50 10.94
CA MET A 55 34.22 -7.38 11.40
C MET A 55 33.94 -8.86 11.09
N TYR A 56 32.69 -9.29 11.18
CA TYR A 56 32.27 -10.68 10.89
C TYR A 56 31.74 -10.89 9.47
N ASN A 57 31.83 -9.87 8.60
CA ASN A 57 31.29 -9.91 7.25
C ASN A 57 29.83 -10.40 7.19
N PHE A 58 28.98 -9.82 8.04
CA PHE A 58 27.57 -10.19 8.17
C PHE A 58 26.79 -10.03 6.86
N GLU A 59 27.20 -9.07 6.01
CA GLU A 59 26.66 -8.86 4.66
C GLU A 59 26.74 -10.12 3.79
N GLY A 60 27.77 -10.96 3.97
CA GLY A 60 27.93 -12.19 3.20
C GLY A 60 26.95 -13.31 3.58
N PHE A 61 26.29 -13.22 4.74
CA PHE A 61 25.39 -14.26 5.25
C PHE A 61 23.94 -13.79 5.39
N HIS A 62 23.74 -12.50 5.64
CA HIS A 62 22.44 -11.92 5.95
C HIS A 62 22.22 -10.60 5.20
N SER A 63 22.05 -9.49 5.93
CA SER A 63 21.71 -8.19 5.37
C SER A 63 22.93 -7.27 5.33
N ALA A 64 22.99 -6.43 4.31
CA ALA A 64 23.92 -5.30 4.28
C ALA A 64 23.67 -4.35 5.48
N PRO A 65 24.71 -3.60 5.92
CA PRO A 65 24.56 -2.65 7.01
C PRO A 65 23.44 -1.64 6.73
N LEU A 66 22.63 -1.35 7.75
CA LEU A 66 21.54 -0.40 7.67
C LEU A 66 22.06 1.01 7.37
N THR A 67 21.35 1.70 6.47
CA THR A 67 21.59 3.10 6.15
C THR A 67 20.73 4.00 7.02
N ASP A 68 21.10 5.29 7.09
CA ASP A 68 20.33 6.26 7.88
C ASP A 68 18.87 6.37 7.41
N SER A 69 18.64 6.17 6.12
CA SER A 69 17.33 6.19 5.47
C SER A 69 16.49 4.95 5.76
N ASP A 70 17.14 3.81 6.05
CA ASP A 70 16.44 2.61 6.53
C ASP A 70 15.92 2.82 7.96
N ILE A 71 16.66 3.57 8.78
CA ILE A 71 16.28 3.88 10.18
C ILE A 71 15.23 5.00 10.23
N GLU A 72 15.30 5.98 9.33
CA GLU A 72 14.31 7.06 9.19
C GLU A 72 13.08 6.67 8.36
N ALA A 73 13.06 5.45 7.81
CA ALA A 73 11.96 4.99 6.99
C ALA A 73 10.63 5.09 7.75
N LYS A 74 9.60 5.58 7.06
CA LYS A 74 8.24 5.56 7.59
C LYS A 74 7.76 4.11 7.76
N PRO A 75 6.83 3.85 8.68
CA PRO A 75 6.24 2.53 8.84
C PRO A 75 5.75 1.94 7.51
N MET A 76 6.13 0.69 7.25
CA MET A 76 5.83 -0.01 5.99
C MET A 76 4.77 -1.09 6.19
N ILE A 77 3.76 -1.08 5.33
CA ILE A 77 2.72 -2.12 5.28
C ILE A 77 2.93 -2.96 4.02
N LEU A 78 3.16 -4.26 4.18
CA LEU A 78 3.35 -5.21 3.09
C LEU A 78 2.04 -5.97 2.81
N LEU A 79 1.52 -5.88 1.58
CA LEU A 79 0.32 -6.60 1.15
C LEU A 79 0.71 -7.85 0.37
N ILE A 80 0.45 -9.04 0.91
CA ILE A 80 0.69 -10.32 0.22
C ILE A 80 -0.64 -11.01 0.00
N GLY A 81 -0.82 -11.62 -1.17
CA GLY A 81 -2.06 -12.30 -1.51
C GLY A 81 -2.03 -12.83 -2.92
N GLN A 82 -2.85 -13.84 -3.17
CA GLN A 82 -3.00 -14.40 -4.50
C GLN A 82 -3.55 -13.39 -5.52
N TYR A 83 -3.54 -13.79 -6.77
CA TYR A 83 -4.15 -13.00 -7.84
C TYR A 83 -5.64 -12.73 -7.59
N SER A 84 -6.11 -11.53 -7.94
CA SER A 84 -7.52 -11.12 -7.79
C SER A 84 -8.07 -11.09 -6.34
N THR A 85 -7.20 -11.13 -5.32
CA THR A 85 -7.57 -10.97 -3.90
C THR A 85 -7.90 -9.52 -3.51
N GLY A 86 -7.64 -8.55 -4.39
CA GLY A 86 -8.01 -7.15 -4.18
C GLY A 86 -6.96 -6.29 -3.47
N LYS A 87 -5.66 -6.64 -3.50
CA LYS A 87 -4.57 -5.85 -2.89
C LYS A 87 -4.55 -4.39 -3.37
N THR A 88 -4.40 -4.18 -4.68
CA THR A 88 -4.40 -2.85 -5.30
C THR A 88 -5.70 -2.09 -5.03
N THR A 89 -6.83 -2.80 -5.06
CA THR A 89 -8.14 -2.22 -4.69
C THR A 89 -8.19 -1.77 -3.23
N PHE A 90 -7.60 -2.54 -2.32
CA PHE A 90 -7.50 -2.21 -0.91
C PHE A 90 -6.64 -0.96 -0.69
N ILE A 91 -5.53 -0.82 -1.40
CA ILE A 91 -4.71 0.41 -1.37
C ILE A 91 -5.52 1.60 -1.83
N ARG A 92 -6.18 1.48 -3.00
CA ARG A 92 -7.04 2.54 -3.54
C ARG A 92 -8.17 2.93 -2.59
N TYR A 93 -8.74 1.96 -1.88
CA TYR A 93 -9.75 2.20 -0.85
C TYR A 93 -9.17 2.95 0.35
N LEU A 94 -7.95 2.62 0.79
CA LEU A 94 -7.28 3.30 1.90
C LEU A 94 -6.91 4.76 1.56
N ILE A 95 -6.39 5.00 0.36
CA ILE A 95 -5.94 6.35 -0.04
C ILE A 95 -7.05 7.19 -0.70
N ASP A 96 -8.24 6.61 -0.89
CA ASP A 96 -9.41 7.18 -1.58
C ASP A 96 -9.11 7.77 -2.98
N LYS A 97 -8.11 7.21 -3.66
CA LYS A 97 -7.62 7.72 -4.94
C LYS A 97 -6.86 6.64 -5.72
N ALA A 98 -6.82 6.77 -7.04
CA ALA A 98 -5.90 5.99 -7.86
C ALA A 98 -4.46 6.49 -7.70
N TYR A 99 -3.48 5.61 -7.85
CA TYR A 99 -2.07 5.98 -7.79
C TYR A 99 -1.32 5.67 -9.08
N PRO A 100 -0.29 6.46 -9.45
CA PRO A 100 0.48 6.24 -10.66
C PRO A 100 1.10 4.85 -10.71
N GLY A 101 0.96 4.16 -11.85
CA GLY A 101 1.52 2.82 -12.00
C GLY A 101 0.68 1.69 -11.37
N GLU A 102 -0.56 1.95 -10.94
CA GLU A 102 -1.55 0.89 -10.78
C GLU A 102 -1.77 0.22 -12.15
N HIS A 103 -1.23 -0.97 -12.37
CA HIS A 103 -1.34 -1.62 -13.67
C HIS A 103 -2.74 -2.25 -13.81
N ILE A 104 -3.61 -1.59 -14.58
CA ILE A 104 -4.84 -2.20 -15.11
C ILE A 104 -4.42 -3.11 -16.26
N GLY A 105 -3.86 -4.28 -15.93
CA GLY A 105 -3.56 -5.31 -16.91
C GLY A 105 -4.85 -5.92 -17.46
N VAL A 106 -5.24 -5.55 -18.68
CA VAL A 106 -6.18 -6.34 -19.48
C VAL A 106 -5.43 -7.55 -20.02
N GLU A 107 -5.40 -8.63 -19.24
CA GLU A 107 -5.03 -9.93 -19.79
C GLU A 107 -6.31 -10.60 -20.35
N PRO A 108 -6.33 -11.01 -21.63
CA PRO A 108 -7.41 -11.84 -22.13
C PRO A 108 -7.29 -13.20 -21.43
N THR A 109 -8.40 -13.76 -20.96
CA THR A 109 -8.76 -15.20 -21.16
C THR A 109 -9.64 -15.82 -20.06
N VAL A 110 -9.84 -15.31 -18.83
CA VAL A 110 -10.61 -16.13 -17.84
C VAL A 110 -11.75 -15.43 -17.06
N SER A 111 -12.18 -14.21 -17.40
CA SER A 111 -13.42 -13.68 -16.76
C SER A 111 -14.30 -12.77 -17.62
N ILE A 112 -13.84 -12.30 -18.78
CA ILE A 112 -14.66 -11.49 -19.70
C ILE A 112 -15.77 -12.33 -20.38
N THR A 113 -15.62 -13.66 -20.46
CA THR A 113 -16.62 -14.55 -21.09
C THR A 113 -17.96 -14.63 -20.35
N ARG A 114 -18.10 -14.07 -19.14
CA ARG A 114 -19.39 -14.07 -18.41
C ARG A 114 -20.15 -12.76 -18.43
N ILE A 115 -19.56 -11.68 -18.94
CA ILE A 115 -20.22 -10.35 -18.98
C ILE A 115 -20.90 -10.10 -20.34
N ILE A 116 -20.61 -10.91 -21.37
CA ILE A 116 -21.25 -10.84 -22.70
C ILE A 116 -22.37 -11.88 -22.85
N GLU A 117 -23.10 -12.18 -21.77
CA GLU A 117 -24.43 -12.80 -21.83
C GLU A 117 -25.42 -12.00 -20.98
N TRP A 118 -25.41 -10.68 -21.14
CA TRP A 118 -26.59 -9.86 -20.85
C TRP A 118 -26.70 -8.76 -21.92
N SER A 119 -26.72 -9.20 -23.19
CA SER A 119 -27.24 -8.38 -24.27
C SER A 119 -28.73 -8.70 -24.43
N CYS A 120 -29.53 -7.87 -23.79
CA CYS A 120 -30.82 -7.39 -24.28
C CYS A 120 -31.68 -8.42 -25.06
N GLY A 121 -32.36 -9.28 -24.32
CA GLY A 121 -33.58 -9.92 -24.80
C GLY A 121 -34.79 -9.06 -24.45
N GLY A 122 -35.48 -8.53 -25.46
CA GLY A 122 -36.88 -8.10 -25.35
C GLY A 122 -37.08 -6.59 -25.34
N GLY A 123 -37.66 -6.08 -26.44
CA GLY A 123 -38.03 -4.67 -26.58
C GLY A 123 -39.18 -4.26 -25.67
N LEU A 124 -39.27 -2.95 -25.48
CA LEU A 124 -40.50 -2.17 -25.33
C LEU A 124 -40.10 -0.70 -25.50
N ASP A 125 -40.62 -0.10 -26.56
CA ASP A 125 -40.44 1.29 -26.91
C ASP A 125 -41.12 2.20 -25.87
N ASN A 126 -40.53 3.39 -25.66
CA ASN A 126 -41.11 4.55 -24.98
C ASN A 126 -41.25 4.53 -23.45
N VAL A 127 -40.12 4.48 -22.74
CA VAL A 127 -40.03 5.08 -21.39
C VAL A 127 -38.88 6.10 -21.36
N LYS A 128 -39.23 7.38 -21.26
CA LYS A 128 -38.27 8.45 -20.92
C LYS A 128 -37.85 8.26 -19.45
N ILE A 129 -36.65 7.75 -19.25
CA ILE A 129 -36.02 7.64 -17.92
C ILE A 129 -35.48 9.04 -17.54
N PRO A 130 -35.78 9.57 -16.33
CA PRO A 130 -35.22 10.85 -15.89
C PRO A 130 -33.72 10.69 -15.52
N PRO A 131 -32.92 11.78 -15.57
CA PRO A 131 -31.51 11.73 -15.20
C PRO A 131 -31.41 11.78 -13.67
N ILE A 132 -31.74 10.67 -13.02
CA ILE A 132 -31.34 10.44 -11.64
C ILE A 132 -30.13 9.53 -11.75
N GLU A 133 -28.94 10.12 -11.79
CA GLU A 133 -27.70 9.42 -11.43
C GLU A 133 -27.85 8.96 -9.98
N SER A 134 -28.52 7.83 -9.77
CA SER A 134 -28.66 7.26 -8.45
C SER A 134 -27.27 6.80 -8.01
N ALA A 135 -27.03 6.84 -6.69
CA ALA A 135 -25.83 6.27 -6.10
C ALA A 135 -25.57 4.82 -6.59
N ALA A 136 -26.59 4.09 -7.01
CA ALA A 136 -26.45 2.76 -7.61
C ALA A 136 -25.71 2.76 -8.96
N CYS A 137 -25.80 3.82 -9.78
CA CYS A 137 -25.01 3.95 -11.01
C CYS A 137 -23.53 4.29 -10.72
N ARG A 138 -23.26 5.06 -9.66
CA ARG A 138 -21.89 5.29 -9.16
C ARG A 138 -21.30 4.01 -8.55
N ILE A 139 -22.10 3.27 -7.79
CA ILE A 139 -21.74 1.96 -7.23
C ILE A 139 -21.57 0.92 -8.35
N MET A 140 -22.41 0.90 -9.40
CA MET A 140 -22.23 0.02 -10.56
C MET A 140 -21.01 0.40 -11.41
N ARG A 141 -20.66 1.69 -11.54
CA ARG A 141 -19.39 2.09 -12.16
C ARG A 141 -18.18 1.70 -11.30
N ALA A 142 -18.29 1.82 -9.97
CA ALA A 142 -17.28 1.30 -9.05
C ALA A 142 -17.17 -0.24 -9.12
N PHE A 143 -18.29 -0.96 -9.27
CA PHE A 143 -18.34 -2.41 -9.43
C PHE A 143 -17.84 -2.88 -10.81
N SER A 144 -18.10 -2.12 -11.88
CA SER A 144 -17.55 -2.40 -13.21
C SER A 144 -16.03 -2.16 -13.25
N PHE A 145 -15.51 -1.26 -12.41
CA PHE A 145 -14.07 -1.11 -12.17
C PHE A 145 -13.50 -2.22 -11.27
N LEU A 146 -14.32 -2.80 -10.38
CA LEU A 146 -13.95 -3.91 -9.49
C LEU A 146 -13.74 -5.24 -10.23
N LEU A 147 -14.23 -5.36 -11.47
CA LEU A 147 -14.11 -6.55 -12.33
C LEU A 147 -12.90 -6.52 -13.28
N LEU A 148 -12.17 -5.40 -13.35
CA LEU A 148 -10.87 -5.38 -14.00
C LEU A 148 -9.84 -5.92 -13.01
N SER A 149 -9.47 -7.19 -13.20
CA SER A 149 -8.38 -7.79 -12.45
C SER A 149 -7.10 -7.00 -12.72
N LEU A 150 -6.72 -6.13 -11.78
CA LEU A 150 -5.47 -5.37 -11.83
C LEU A 150 -4.32 -6.39 -11.80
N ASN A 151 -3.79 -6.71 -12.99
CA ASN A 151 -2.66 -7.61 -13.11
C ASN A 151 -1.38 -6.87 -12.77
N THR A 152 -1.04 -6.84 -11.49
CA THR A 152 0.23 -6.30 -11.02
C THR A 152 1.30 -7.39 -11.15
N ASP A 153 2.16 -7.26 -12.16
CA ASP A 153 3.37 -8.09 -12.33
C ASP A 153 4.61 -7.49 -11.64
N ARG A 154 4.41 -6.34 -10.97
CA ARG A 154 5.44 -5.51 -10.34
C ARG A 154 5.19 -5.37 -8.85
N PHE A 155 6.28 -5.20 -8.12
CA PHE A 155 6.24 -4.65 -6.77
C PHE A 155 6.11 -3.14 -6.87
N VAL A 156 5.15 -2.56 -6.14
CA VAL A 156 4.92 -1.11 -6.12
C VAL A 156 5.00 -0.60 -4.70
N ALA A 157 5.99 0.25 -4.43
CA ALA A 157 6.02 1.01 -3.18
C ALA A 157 5.22 2.30 -3.35
N VAL A 158 4.04 2.37 -2.74
CA VAL A 158 3.17 3.55 -2.73
C VAL A 158 3.58 4.44 -1.57
N MET A 159 4.09 5.62 -1.91
CA MET A 159 4.68 6.60 -0.99
C MET A 159 4.07 7.97 -1.20
N ASN A 160 4.15 8.83 -0.18
CA ASN A 160 3.76 10.23 -0.34
C ASN A 160 4.74 10.95 -1.26
N GLY A 161 4.20 11.75 -2.17
CA GLY A 161 4.96 12.69 -3.00
C GLY A 161 4.28 14.04 -3.03
N ILE A 162 5.06 15.09 -3.34
CA ILE A 162 4.51 16.43 -3.58
C ILE A 162 3.71 16.44 -4.89
N GLU A 163 4.19 15.68 -5.87
CA GLU A 163 3.56 15.48 -7.17
C GLU A 163 3.33 13.99 -7.41
N GLU A 164 2.38 13.70 -8.30
CA GLU A 164 2.16 12.34 -8.77
C GLU A 164 3.30 11.93 -9.72
N GLY A 165 3.93 10.80 -9.43
CA GLY A 165 5.07 10.34 -10.21
C GLY A 165 5.37 8.86 -10.01
N VAL A 166 6.14 8.29 -10.95
CA VAL A 166 6.67 6.93 -10.84
C VAL A 166 8.18 6.99 -10.94
N ILE A 167 8.86 6.42 -9.95
CA ILE A 167 10.31 6.26 -9.95
C ILE A 167 10.62 4.79 -10.27
N PRO A 168 11.33 4.49 -11.38
CA PRO A 168 11.74 3.14 -11.72
C PRO A 168 12.64 2.51 -10.64
N GLY A 169 12.57 1.19 -10.47
CA GLY A 169 13.31 0.48 -9.41
C GLY A 169 14.82 0.71 -9.43
N ASN A 170 15.42 0.78 -10.61
CA ASN A 170 16.85 1.13 -10.75
C ASN A 170 17.20 2.50 -10.15
N ALA A 171 16.35 3.50 -10.35
CA ALA A 171 16.54 4.83 -9.79
C ALA A 171 16.24 4.85 -8.29
N ALA A 172 15.22 4.10 -7.85
CA ALA A 172 14.88 3.97 -6.44
C ALA A 172 16.00 3.29 -5.62
N ALA A 173 16.68 2.29 -6.20
CA ALA A 173 17.75 1.56 -5.54
C ALA A 173 19.08 2.33 -5.43
N VAL A 174 19.25 3.45 -6.13
CA VAL A 174 20.43 4.33 -6.00
C VAL A 174 20.15 5.57 -5.15
N ASN A 175 18.88 5.99 -5.06
CA ASN A 175 18.48 7.15 -4.28
C ASN A 175 18.83 6.96 -2.79
N SER A 176 19.56 7.92 -2.20
CA SER A 176 19.86 7.92 -0.76
C SER A 176 18.65 8.18 0.10
N GLU A 177 17.64 8.87 -0.39
CA GLU A 177 16.49 9.29 0.41
C GLU A 177 15.45 8.17 0.57
N LEU A 178 15.58 7.09 -0.21
CA LEU A 178 14.64 5.98 -0.22
C LEU A 178 15.24 4.74 0.46
N PRO A 179 14.46 3.99 1.25
CA PRO A 179 14.91 2.79 1.97
C PRO A 179 14.95 1.55 1.06
N PHE A 180 15.33 1.71 -0.21
CA PHE A 180 15.28 0.65 -1.24
C PHE A 180 16.66 0.28 -1.80
N ARG A 181 17.74 0.83 -1.25
CA ARG A 181 19.12 0.54 -1.69
C ARG A 181 19.47 -0.94 -1.59
N GLY A 182 18.97 -1.62 -0.56
CA GLY A 182 19.20 -3.05 -0.36
C GLY A 182 18.62 -3.93 -1.48
N LEU A 183 17.68 -3.43 -2.29
CA LEU A 183 17.07 -4.18 -3.39
C LEU A 183 18.05 -4.46 -4.54
N ASN A 184 19.19 -3.77 -4.61
CA ASN A 184 20.23 -4.03 -5.61
C ASN A 184 20.72 -5.50 -5.58
N LYS A 185 20.65 -6.17 -4.44
CA LYS A 185 21.06 -7.57 -4.29
C LYS A 185 20.24 -8.56 -5.15
N PHE A 186 19.02 -8.19 -5.52
CA PHE A 186 18.14 -9.03 -6.36
C PHE A 186 18.40 -8.86 -7.86
N GLY A 187 19.30 -7.93 -8.24
CA GLY A 187 19.73 -7.73 -9.61
C GLY A 187 18.70 -7.06 -10.52
N GLN A 188 19.08 -6.93 -11.80
CA GLN A 188 18.32 -6.16 -12.79
C GLN A 188 16.94 -6.76 -13.11
N ALA A 189 16.82 -8.09 -13.09
CA ALA A 189 15.55 -8.77 -13.37
C ALA A 189 14.45 -8.31 -12.39
N PHE A 190 14.76 -8.24 -11.10
CA PHE A 190 13.85 -7.71 -10.09
C PHE A 190 13.66 -6.19 -10.21
N LEU A 191 14.74 -5.41 -10.31
CA LEU A 191 14.65 -3.95 -10.33
C LEU A 191 13.82 -3.41 -11.51
N SER A 192 13.82 -4.11 -12.65
CA SER A 192 12.95 -3.79 -13.79
C SER A 192 11.44 -3.97 -13.50
N ARG A 193 11.11 -4.78 -12.49
CA ARG A 193 9.75 -5.09 -12.03
C ARG A 193 9.45 -4.49 -10.64
N PHE A 194 10.29 -3.58 -10.15
CA PHE A 194 10.05 -2.78 -8.96
C PHE A 194 9.87 -1.32 -9.36
N GLN A 195 8.96 -0.62 -8.70
CA GLN A 195 8.78 0.82 -8.88
C GLN A 195 8.29 1.48 -7.60
N VAL A 196 8.55 2.77 -7.46
CA VAL A 196 7.97 3.60 -6.41
C VAL A 196 6.92 4.49 -7.06
N SER A 197 5.69 4.40 -6.57
CA SER A 197 4.59 5.28 -6.93
C SER A 197 4.48 6.38 -5.88
N GLN A 198 4.65 7.62 -6.31
CA GLN A 198 4.48 8.79 -5.48
C GLN A 198 3.12 9.41 -5.77
N THR A 199 2.33 9.63 -4.72
CA THR A 199 1.05 10.32 -4.82
C THR A 199 0.80 11.16 -3.56
N PRO A 200 0.31 12.40 -3.68
CA PRO A 200 -0.06 13.20 -2.51
C PRO A 200 -1.25 12.57 -1.78
N SER A 201 -1.05 12.13 -0.54
CA SER A 201 -2.10 11.58 0.31
C SER A 201 -1.78 11.75 1.79
N SER A 202 -2.75 12.22 2.57
CA SER A 202 -2.63 12.37 4.02
C SER A 202 -2.36 11.04 4.74
N VAL A 203 -2.80 9.92 4.16
CA VAL A 203 -2.50 8.58 4.68
C VAL A 203 -1.02 8.28 4.50
N LEU A 204 -0.48 8.50 3.30
CA LEU A 204 0.90 8.20 2.95
C LEU A 204 1.93 9.16 3.59
N GLU A 205 1.47 10.29 4.15
CA GLU A 205 2.33 11.17 4.94
C GLU A 205 2.98 10.44 6.12
N ASN A 206 2.29 9.43 6.67
CA ASN A 206 2.72 8.73 7.88
C ASN A 206 3.11 7.26 7.65
N LEU A 207 2.83 6.70 6.46
CA LEU A 207 3.12 5.30 6.15
C LEU A 207 3.50 5.09 4.69
N THR A 208 4.15 3.98 4.41
CA THR A 208 4.40 3.48 3.05
C THR A 208 3.69 2.15 2.86
N ILE A 209 3.04 1.96 1.71
CA ILE A 209 2.37 0.69 1.40
C ILE A 209 3.12 -0.01 0.28
N ILE A 210 3.43 -1.29 0.46
CA ILE A 210 4.07 -2.14 -0.55
C ILE A 210 3.00 -3.06 -1.13
N ASP A 211 2.63 -2.82 -2.40
CA ASP A 211 1.81 -3.73 -3.19
C ASP A 211 2.71 -4.81 -3.81
N THR A 212 2.43 -6.08 -3.54
CA THR A 212 3.15 -7.19 -4.16
C THR A 212 2.39 -7.70 -5.38
N PRO A 213 3.08 -8.27 -6.39
CA PRO A 213 2.39 -8.94 -7.48
C PRO A 213 1.54 -10.11 -6.96
N GLY A 214 0.45 -10.42 -7.67
CA GLY A 214 -0.43 -11.52 -7.30
C GLY A 214 0.26 -12.86 -7.48
N ILE A 215 0.26 -13.69 -6.44
CA ILE A 215 0.79 -15.05 -6.53
C ILE A 215 -0.22 -15.90 -7.32
N LEU A 216 0.20 -16.45 -8.46
CA LEU A 216 -0.66 -17.32 -9.26
C LEU A 216 -0.67 -18.74 -8.69
N ALA A 217 -1.78 -19.43 -8.95
CA ALA A 217 -1.87 -20.86 -8.73
C ALA A 217 -1.28 -21.60 -9.94
N GLY A 218 0.05 -21.78 -9.97
CA GLY A 218 0.71 -22.63 -10.96
C GLY A 218 2.21 -22.36 -11.12
N ASP A 219 2.99 -23.43 -11.33
CA ASP A 219 4.46 -23.39 -11.37
C ASP A 219 5.05 -22.65 -12.60
N LYS A 220 4.21 -22.25 -13.56
CA LYS A 220 4.67 -21.66 -14.84
C LYS A 220 5.26 -20.25 -14.71
N GLN A 221 4.90 -19.49 -13.67
CA GLN A 221 5.41 -18.11 -13.49
C GLN A 221 6.76 -18.00 -12.78
N LEU A 222 7.21 -19.04 -12.07
CA LEU A 222 8.54 -19.05 -11.45
C LEU A 222 9.66 -18.83 -12.49
N ILE A 223 9.46 -19.33 -13.71
CA ILE A 223 10.41 -19.20 -14.81
C ILE A 223 10.28 -17.83 -15.51
N GLU A 224 9.11 -17.20 -15.47
CA GLU A 224 8.81 -15.97 -16.23
C GLU A 224 9.31 -14.69 -15.54
N ARG A 225 9.40 -14.69 -14.21
CA ARG A 225 9.77 -13.50 -13.44
C ARG A 225 11.26 -13.18 -13.50
N GLY A 226 12.11 -14.21 -13.54
CA GLY A 226 13.57 -14.06 -13.56
C GLY A 226 14.19 -13.58 -12.24
N TYR A 227 13.42 -13.59 -11.14
CA TYR A 227 13.90 -13.28 -9.79
C TYR A 227 13.21 -14.20 -8.77
N ASP A 228 13.84 -14.40 -7.61
CA ASP A 228 13.25 -15.17 -6.52
C ASP A 228 12.27 -14.31 -5.72
N PHE A 229 10.98 -14.55 -5.95
CA PHE A 229 9.89 -13.86 -5.27
C PHE A 229 9.92 -14.07 -3.75
N THR A 230 10.27 -15.27 -3.28
CA THR A 230 10.26 -15.62 -1.85
C THR A 230 11.31 -14.81 -1.09
N SER A 231 12.53 -14.74 -1.63
CA SER A 231 13.61 -13.95 -1.05
C SER A 231 13.31 -12.44 -1.03
N VAL A 232 12.58 -11.91 -2.02
CA VAL A 232 12.14 -10.51 -2.03
C VAL A 232 11.10 -10.26 -0.93
N VAL A 233 10.12 -11.16 -0.79
CA VAL A 233 9.10 -11.08 0.27
C VAL A 233 9.76 -11.13 1.64
N GLU A 234 10.73 -12.03 1.87
CA GLU A 234 11.50 -12.09 3.11
C GLU A 234 12.19 -10.76 3.42
N TRP A 235 12.84 -10.14 2.43
CA TRP A 235 13.51 -8.86 2.63
C TRP A 235 12.57 -7.71 3.01
N PHE A 236 11.37 -7.66 2.42
CA PHE A 236 10.33 -6.72 2.84
C PHE A 236 9.75 -7.09 4.20
N ALA A 237 9.58 -8.38 4.47
CA ALA A 237 9.09 -8.89 5.75
C ALA A 237 10.01 -8.48 6.89
N GLU A 238 11.33 -8.51 6.73
CA GLU A 238 12.30 -8.03 7.73
C GLU A 238 12.10 -6.54 8.10
N ARG A 239 11.69 -5.71 7.12
CA ARG A 239 11.66 -4.24 7.24
C ARG A 239 10.29 -3.64 7.49
N CYS A 240 9.22 -4.35 7.14
CA CYS A 240 7.86 -3.87 7.34
C CYS A 240 7.41 -3.97 8.80
N ASP A 241 6.45 -3.13 9.18
CA ASP A 241 5.86 -3.10 10.52
C ASP A 241 4.55 -3.90 10.57
N LEU A 242 3.93 -4.10 9.42
CA LEU A 242 2.67 -4.83 9.27
C LEU A 242 2.66 -5.61 7.96
N VAL A 243 2.32 -6.90 8.03
CA VAL A 243 2.08 -7.75 6.86
C VAL A 243 0.61 -8.08 6.79
N LEU A 244 -0.06 -7.68 5.72
CA LEU A 244 -1.45 -8.00 5.44
C LEU A 244 -1.50 -9.18 4.46
N LEU A 245 -1.93 -10.35 4.95
CA LEU A 245 -2.18 -11.53 4.14
C LEU A 245 -3.63 -11.54 3.64
N LEU A 246 -3.84 -11.24 2.37
CA LEU A 246 -5.17 -11.20 1.75
C LEU A 246 -5.53 -12.56 1.15
N PHE A 247 -6.66 -13.09 1.58
CA PHE A 247 -7.28 -14.30 1.04
C PHE A 247 -8.63 -13.97 0.41
N ASP A 248 -8.96 -14.66 -0.68
CA ASP A 248 -10.29 -14.63 -1.28
C ASP A 248 -11.11 -15.79 -0.69
N SER A 249 -12.26 -15.46 -0.10
CA SER A 249 -13.16 -16.47 0.50
C SER A 249 -13.75 -17.47 -0.51
N HIS A 250 -13.72 -17.17 -1.81
CA HIS A 250 -14.19 -18.09 -2.87
C HIS A 250 -13.06 -18.98 -3.42
N LYS A 251 -11.78 -18.61 -3.26
CA LYS A 251 -10.62 -19.31 -3.83
C LYS A 251 -9.53 -19.50 -2.78
N LEU A 252 -9.70 -20.50 -1.93
CA LEU A 252 -8.72 -20.88 -0.89
C LEU A 252 -7.64 -21.84 -1.38
N ASP A 253 -7.45 -22.01 -2.69
CA ASP A 253 -6.43 -22.91 -3.22
C ASP A 253 -5.04 -22.34 -2.94
N ILE A 254 -4.40 -22.82 -1.87
CA ILE A 254 -3.06 -22.37 -1.48
C ILE A 254 -2.00 -22.99 -2.41
N SER A 255 -1.48 -22.19 -3.34
CA SER A 255 -0.38 -22.60 -4.23
C SER A 255 0.93 -22.83 -3.48
N ASN A 256 1.85 -23.63 -4.04
CA ASN A 256 3.16 -23.89 -3.41
C ASN A 256 3.97 -22.61 -3.23
N GLU A 257 3.97 -21.72 -4.22
CA GLU A 257 4.61 -20.40 -4.12
C GLU A 257 4.00 -19.56 -2.99
N PHE A 258 2.67 -19.61 -2.79
CA PHE A 258 2.02 -18.93 -1.68
C PHE A 258 2.45 -19.50 -0.32
N LYS A 259 2.60 -20.83 -0.21
CA LYS A 259 3.14 -21.48 1.00
C LYS A 259 4.58 -21.04 1.27
N MET A 260 5.41 -20.95 0.23
CA MET A 260 6.79 -20.49 0.36
C MET A 260 6.84 -19.03 0.82
N ALA A 261 5.99 -18.17 0.26
CA ALA A 261 5.88 -16.77 0.70
C ALA A 261 5.42 -16.66 2.16
N ILE A 262 4.46 -17.47 2.60
CA ILE A 262 4.06 -17.53 4.02
C ILE A 262 5.21 -18.04 4.89
N HIS A 263 5.93 -19.07 4.43
CA HIS A 263 7.07 -19.60 5.16
C HIS A 263 8.21 -18.58 5.30
N ALA A 264 8.39 -17.67 4.34
CA ALA A 264 9.31 -16.54 4.44
C ALA A 264 8.93 -15.52 5.52
N LEU A 265 7.68 -15.55 6.02
CA LEU A 265 7.22 -14.72 7.14
C LEU A 265 7.48 -15.37 8.51
N ARG A 266 8.07 -16.57 8.54
CA ARG A 266 8.35 -17.27 9.79
C ARG A 266 9.35 -16.46 10.63
N GLY A 267 9.01 -16.23 11.89
CA GLY A 267 9.78 -15.34 12.78
C GLY A 267 9.30 -13.89 12.81
N HIS A 268 8.26 -13.57 12.01
CA HIS A 268 7.61 -12.26 11.94
C HIS A 268 6.09 -12.35 12.14
N GLU A 269 5.60 -13.41 12.80
CA GLU A 269 4.18 -13.73 12.94
C GLU A 269 3.40 -12.64 13.71
N GLU A 270 4.07 -11.94 14.63
CA GLU A 270 3.48 -10.90 15.48
C GLU A 270 2.94 -9.71 14.67
N LYS A 271 3.54 -9.43 13.51
CA LYS A 271 3.12 -8.37 12.58
C LYS A 271 2.27 -8.86 11.42
N VAL A 272 1.95 -10.15 11.35
CA VAL A 272 1.06 -10.69 10.33
C VAL A 272 -0.40 -10.50 10.73
N ARG A 273 -1.23 -9.99 9.81
CA ARG A 273 -2.69 -9.92 9.94
C ARG A 273 -3.33 -10.51 8.71
N VAL A 274 -4.26 -11.43 8.91
CA VAL A 274 -4.99 -12.11 7.84
C VAL A 274 -6.28 -11.35 7.55
N VAL A 275 -6.52 -11.05 6.28
CA VAL A 275 -7.70 -10.37 5.78
C VAL A 275 -8.45 -11.30 4.84
N LEU A 276 -9.64 -11.73 5.25
CA LEU A 276 -10.57 -12.49 4.41
C LEU A 276 -11.42 -11.51 3.59
N ASN A 277 -11.05 -11.33 2.33
CA ASN A 277 -11.76 -10.44 1.42
C ASN A 277 -12.96 -11.15 0.75
N LYS A 278 -13.92 -10.35 0.27
CA LYS A 278 -15.14 -10.80 -0.42
C LYS A 278 -16.04 -11.72 0.41
N SER A 279 -16.00 -11.61 1.74
CA SER A 279 -16.80 -12.45 2.65
C SER A 279 -18.31 -12.24 2.48
N ASP A 280 -18.73 -11.12 1.89
CA ASP A 280 -20.10 -10.83 1.47
C ASP A 280 -20.58 -11.74 0.32
N MET A 281 -19.67 -12.29 -0.47
CA MET A 281 -20.00 -13.18 -1.59
C MET A 281 -20.21 -14.64 -1.16
N VAL A 282 -20.01 -14.97 0.11
CA VAL A 282 -20.07 -16.35 0.63
C VAL A 282 -21.20 -16.48 1.64
N ASN A 283 -22.05 -17.50 1.46
CA ASN A 283 -23.12 -17.80 2.41
C ASN A 283 -22.56 -18.06 3.82
N HIS A 284 -23.32 -17.68 4.86
CA HIS A 284 -22.88 -17.78 6.26
C HIS A 284 -22.38 -19.18 6.66
N GLN A 285 -23.00 -20.24 6.14
CA GLN A 285 -22.58 -21.63 6.38
C GLN A 285 -21.23 -21.99 5.74
N ASN A 286 -20.92 -21.38 4.59
CA ASN A 286 -19.64 -21.60 3.91
C ASN A 286 -18.54 -20.77 4.54
N LEU A 287 -18.83 -19.55 5.03
CA LEU A 287 -17.85 -18.70 5.71
C LEU A 287 -17.27 -19.35 6.98
N MET A 288 -18.06 -20.15 7.71
CA MET A 288 -17.59 -20.90 8.89
C MET A 288 -16.73 -22.13 8.55
N ARG A 289 -16.65 -22.52 7.26
CA ARG A 289 -15.85 -23.66 6.77
C ARG A 289 -14.55 -23.23 6.08
N VAL A 290 -14.43 -21.93 5.77
CA VAL A 290 -13.27 -21.25 5.19
C VAL A 290 -12.27 -20.95 6.30
#